data_AF-A0A2E4H3C7-F1
#
_entry.id   AF-A0A2E4H3C7-F1
#
_cell.length_a   1.000
_cell.length_b   1.000
_cell.length_c   1.000
_cell.angle_alpha   90.00
_cell.angle_beta   90.00
_cell.angle_gamma   90.00
#
_symmetry.space_group_name_H-M   'P 1'
#
loop_
_entity.id
_entity.type
_entity.pdbx_description
1 polymer ?
#
loop_
_entity_poly.entity_id
_entity_poly.type
_entity_poly.pdbx_seq_one_letter_code
_entity_poly.pdbx_strand_id
1 'polypeptide(L)'
;MHDAADEFWCFSLALYERPGVADILIKMQDEDGVDVNLTLFLCWCGAAGRAPIERTLLLSVIESIAHWQTGVTDALRQIRRRMKYGIAGVAITHSDPLRDEIKILELASERIAQRVLAGKAPPVSRVGGPADVIVLLEMYFKMLNLPGSLRVREAVERLAEACSHDA
;
A
#
# COMPACT_ATOMS: atom_id res chain seq x y z
N MET A 1 -2.40 -23.45 -8.99
CA MET A 1 -2.64 -22.07 -9.46
C MET A 1 -2.62 -21.22 -8.20
N HIS A 2 -1.61 -20.36 -8.02
CA HIS A 2 -1.57 -19.49 -6.85
C HIS A 2 -2.76 -18.52 -6.93
N ASP A 3 -3.42 -18.26 -5.81
CA ASP A 3 -4.48 -17.24 -5.74
C ASP A 3 -3.83 -15.87 -6.01
N ALA A 4 -4.39 -15.06 -6.91
CA ALA A 4 -3.86 -13.73 -7.22
C ALA A 4 -3.75 -12.84 -5.98
N ALA A 5 -4.61 -13.08 -4.97
CA ALA A 5 -4.52 -12.42 -3.68
C ALA A 5 -3.26 -12.81 -2.89
N ASP A 6 -2.86 -14.09 -2.93
CA ASP A 6 -1.64 -14.56 -2.27
C ASP A 6 -0.39 -14.11 -3.05
N GLU A 7 -0.43 -14.07 -4.39
CA GLU A 7 0.66 -13.50 -5.20
C GLU A 7 0.89 -12.04 -4.89
N PHE A 8 -0.18 -11.24 -4.83
CA PHE A 8 -0.08 -9.83 -4.49
C PHE A 8 0.40 -9.63 -3.05
N TRP A 9 -0.10 -10.41 -2.09
CA TRP A 9 0.35 -10.33 -0.71
C TRP A 9 1.85 -10.64 -0.56
N CYS A 10 2.33 -11.71 -1.19
CA CYS A 10 3.75 -12.06 -1.19
C CYS A 10 4.61 -10.98 -1.86
N PHE A 11 4.16 -10.41 -2.97
CA PHE A 11 4.82 -9.28 -3.61
C PHE A 11 4.90 -8.07 -2.67
N SER A 12 3.81 -7.71 -2.01
CA SER A 12 3.75 -6.60 -1.06
C SER A 12 4.77 -6.75 0.06
N LEU A 13 4.88 -7.95 0.65
CA LEU A 13 5.88 -8.24 1.69
C LEU A 13 7.30 -8.12 1.15
N ALA A 14 7.60 -8.74 0.01
CA ALA A 14 8.94 -8.70 -0.59
C ALA A 14 9.35 -7.27 -0.97
N LEU A 15 8.43 -6.47 -1.50
CA LEU A 15 8.68 -5.06 -1.83
C LEU A 15 8.91 -4.22 -0.57
N TYR A 16 8.11 -4.43 0.47
CA TYR A 16 8.22 -3.68 1.73
C TYR A 16 9.56 -3.93 2.45
N GLU A 17 10.11 -5.13 2.34
CA GLU A 17 11.41 -5.51 2.92
C GLU A 17 12.61 -4.92 2.17
N ARG A 18 12.43 -4.36 0.96
CA ARG A 18 13.54 -3.74 0.21
C ARG A 18 14.05 -2.48 0.93
N PRO A 19 15.37 -2.23 0.90
CA PRO A 19 15.97 -1.09 1.58
C PRO A 19 15.28 0.25 1.25
N GLY A 20 14.82 0.94 2.29
CA GLY A 20 14.19 2.27 2.19
C GLY A 20 12.73 2.30 1.71
N VAL A 21 12.16 1.19 1.25
CA VAL A 21 10.76 1.16 0.76
C VAL A 21 9.77 1.41 1.89
N ALA A 22 9.95 0.74 3.03
CA ALA A 22 9.10 0.94 4.20
C ALA A 22 9.06 2.43 4.64
N ASP A 23 10.22 3.08 4.70
CA ASP A 23 10.33 4.49 5.09
C ASP A 23 9.62 5.42 4.11
N ILE A 24 9.74 5.16 2.80
CA ILE A 24 9.04 5.92 1.76
C ILE A 24 7.53 5.78 1.94
N LEU A 25 7.02 4.54 2.04
CA LEU A 25 5.58 4.28 2.16
C LEU A 25 4.99 4.88 3.45
N ILE A 26 5.70 4.76 4.57
CA ILE A 26 5.30 5.38 5.84
C ILE A 26 5.26 6.90 5.71
N LYS A 27 6.29 7.51 5.13
CA LYS A 27 6.36 8.97 4.97
C LYS A 27 5.25 9.50 4.08
N MET A 28 4.97 8.82 2.96
CA MET A 28 3.86 9.18 2.08
C MET A 28 2.50 9.01 2.76
N GLN A 29 2.32 7.94 3.54
CA GLN A 29 1.10 7.76 4.33
C GLN A 29 0.92 8.91 5.33
N ASP A 30 1.97 9.27 6.07
CA ASP A 30 1.89 10.23 7.16
C ASP A 30 1.78 11.67 6.70
N GLU A 31 2.50 12.05 5.64
CA GLU A 31 2.55 13.44 5.15
C GLU A 31 1.49 13.73 4.08
N ASP A 32 1.13 12.75 3.26
CA ASP A 32 0.27 12.94 2.09
C ASP A 32 -1.08 12.21 2.16
N GLY A 33 -1.28 11.37 3.19
CA GLY A 33 -2.48 10.55 3.31
C GLY A 33 -2.57 9.45 2.23
N VAL A 34 -1.44 9.07 1.63
CA VAL A 34 -1.38 8.02 0.61
C VAL A 34 -1.76 6.67 1.20
N ASP A 35 -2.61 5.92 0.51
CA ASP A 35 -2.96 4.55 0.89
C ASP A 35 -1.86 3.59 0.43
N VAL A 36 -1.13 3.04 1.39
CA VAL A 36 -0.04 2.10 1.16
C VAL A 36 -0.49 0.85 0.41
N ASN A 37 -1.69 0.32 0.67
CA ASN A 37 -2.19 -0.88 -0.03
C ASN A 37 -2.48 -0.59 -1.51
N LEU A 38 -2.98 0.61 -1.83
CA LEU A 38 -3.18 1.04 -3.21
C LEU A 38 -1.84 1.27 -3.92
N THR A 39 -0.87 1.91 -3.26
CA THR A 39 0.48 2.09 -3.82
C THR A 39 1.13 0.75 -4.13
N LEU A 40 1.10 -0.21 -3.20
CA LEU A 40 1.64 -1.55 -3.40
C LEU A 40 0.91 -2.30 -4.53
N PHE A 41 -0.42 -2.15 -4.64
CA PHE A 41 -1.22 -2.75 -5.71
C PHE A 41 -0.80 -2.24 -7.10
N LEU A 42 -0.56 -0.93 -7.23
CA LEU A 42 -0.12 -0.33 -8.49
C LEU A 42 1.31 -0.74 -8.84
N CYS A 43 2.21 -0.82 -7.86
CA CYS A 43 3.54 -1.39 -8.03
C CYS A 43 3.47 -2.83 -8.56
N TRP A 44 2.64 -3.67 -7.94
CA TRP A 44 2.46 -5.06 -8.37
C TRP A 44 1.89 -5.17 -9.78
N CYS A 45 0.88 -4.36 -10.13
CA CYS A 45 0.29 -4.38 -11.47
C CYS A 45 1.29 -3.95 -12.55
N GLY A 46 2.10 -2.92 -12.27
CA GLY A 46 3.14 -2.44 -13.18
C GLY A 46 4.26 -3.46 -13.35
N ALA A 47 4.77 -4.01 -12.25
CA ALA A 47 5.83 -5.02 -12.27
C ALA A 47 5.40 -6.32 -12.98
N ALA A 48 4.16 -6.77 -12.73
CA ALA A 48 3.62 -7.98 -13.34
C ALA A 48 3.14 -7.81 -14.79
N GLY A 49 3.17 -6.59 -15.35
CA GLY A 49 2.77 -6.34 -16.74
C GLY A 49 1.29 -6.57 -17.00
N ARG A 50 0.45 -6.26 -16.01
CA ARG A 50 -1.01 -6.33 -16.13
C ARG A 50 -1.53 -5.33 -17.15
N ALA A 51 -2.70 -5.62 -17.73
CA ALA A 51 -3.30 -4.78 -18.75
C ALA A 51 -3.49 -3.34 -18.22
N PRO A 52 -3.45 -2.32 -19.11
CA PRO A 52 -3.48 -0.92 -18.70
C PRO A 52 -4.65 -0.62 -17.75
N ILE A 53 -4.33 0.02 -16.62
CA ILE A 53 -5.33 0.54 -15.71
C ILE A 53 -5.67 1.95 -16.18
N GLU A 54 -6.89 2.13 -16.66
CA GLU A 54 -7.41 3.45 -16.98
C GLU A 54 -7.92 4.16 -15.72
N ARG A 55 -8.08 5.49 -15.79
CA ARG A 55 -8.56 6.32 -14.69
C ARG A 55 -9.88 5.82 -14.08
N THR A 56 -10.81 5.37 -14.92
CA THR A 56 -12.13 4.86 -14.48
C THR A 56 -11.98 3.57 -13.66
N LEU A 57 -11.12 2.64 -14.11
CA LEU A 57 -10.81 1.43 -13.35
C LEU A 57 -10.10 1.78 -12.03
N LEU A 58 -9.13 2.70 -12.05
CA LEU A 58 -8.42 3.12 -10.83
C LEU A 58 -9.38 3.73 -9.80
N LEU A 59 -10.33 4.59 -10.23
CA LEU A 59 -11.38 5.09 -9.34
C LEU A 59 -12.19 3.96 -8.71
N SER A 60 -12.63 2.98 -9.51
CA SER A 60 -13.37 1.83 -9.01
C SER A 60 -12.55 0.98 -8.02
N VAL A 61 -11.25 0.83 -8.25
CA VAL A 61 -10.33 0.14 -7.33
C VAL A 61 -10.23 0.89 -6.01
N ILE A 62 -10.05 2.21 -6.03
CA ILE A 62 -9.99 3.07 -4.83
C ILE A 62 -11.30 2.94 -4.03
N GLU A 63 -12.44 3.09 -4.70
CA GLU A 63 -13.77 3.01 -4.08
C GLU A 63 -14.04 1.63 -3.48
N SER A 64 -13.51 0.55 -4.09
CA SER A 64 -13.76 -0.82 -3.64
C SER A 64 -13.28 -1.13 -2.22
N ILE A 65 -12.28 -0.39 -1.73
CA ILE A 65 -11.75 -0.56 -0.38
C ILE A 65 -11.99 0.67 0.52
N ALA A 66 -12.51 1.78 0.00
CA ALA A 66 -12.59 3.05 0.75
C ALA A 66 -13.32 2.94 2.10
N HIS A 67 -14.46 2.25 2.13
CA HIS A 67 -15.20 2.02 3.38
C HIS A 67 -14.49 1.08 4.35
N TRP A 68 -13.80 0.06 3.83
CA TRP A 68 -13.01 -0.86 4.65
C TRP A 68 -11.79 -0.16 5.25
N GLN A 69 -11.08 0.60 4.42
CA GLN A 69 -9.91 1.35 4.83
C GLN A 69 -10.24 2.34 5.94
N THR A 70 -11.25 3.19 5.73
CA THR A 70 -11.65 4.21 6.70
C THR A 70 -12.29 3.62 7.96
N GLY A 71 -13.17 2.62 7.80
CA GLY A 71 -13.95 2.05 8.90
C GLY A 71 -13.18 1.03 9.75
N VAL A 72 -12.16 0.37 9.19
CA VAL A 72 -11.46 -0.75 9.84
C VAL A 72 -9.97 -0.50 9.93
N THR A 73 -9.26 -0.44 8.78
CA THR A 73 -7.79 -0.36 8.77
C THR A 73 -7.29 0.90 9.48
N ASP A 74 -7.83 2.06 9.13
CA ASP A 74 -7.44 3.35 9.71
C ASP A 74 -7.87 3.48 11.16
N ALA A 75 -8.99 2.87 11.55
CA ALA A 75 -9.43 2.84 12.94
C ALA A 75 -8.44 2.05 13.82
N LEU A 76 -8.04 0.85 13.38
CA LEU A 76 -7.03 0.03 14.07
C LEU A 76 -5.69 0.77 14.16
N ARG A 77 -5.25 1.36 13.05
CA ARG A 77 -4.01 2.14 12.98
C ARG A 77 -4.03 3.33 13.94
N GLN A 78 -5.14 4.07 14.00
CA GLN A 78 -5.30 5.19 14.92
C GLN A 78 -5.23 4.75 16.39
N ILE A 79 -5.88 3.64 16.75
CA ILE A 79 -5.82 3.09 18.11
C ILE A 79 -4.37 2.72 18.44
N ARG A 80 -3.69 1.95 17.57
CA ARG A 80 -2.28 1.55 17.77
C ARG A 80 -1.34 2.75 17.92
N ARG A 81 -1.54 3.79 17.10
CA ARG A 81 -0.74 5.03 17.15
C ARG A 81 -0.96 5.79 18.46
N ARG A 82 -2.21 5.93 18.92
CA ARG A 82 -2.54 6.58 20.20
C ARG A 82 -1.90 5.88 21.40
N MET A 83 -1.76 4.56 21.35
CA MET A 83 -1.14 3.78 22.43
C MET A 83 0.40 3.87 22.45
N LYS A 84 1.05 4.32 21.36
CA LYS A 84 2.52 4.24 21.19
C LYS A 84 3.33 4.94 22.30
N TYR A 85 2.83 6.04 22.84
CA TYR A 85 3.53 6.85 23.87
C TYR A 85 2.90 6.70 25.26
N GLY A 86 2.06 5.67 25.45
CA GLY A 86 1.31 5.45 26.69
C GLY A 86 0.00 6.26 26.76
N ILE A 87 -0.88 5.82 27.65
CA ILE A 87 -2.15 6.48 27.96
C ILE A 87 -2.10 6.92 29.41
N ALA A 88 -2.52 8.16 29.71
CA ALA A 88 -2.48 8.70 31.06
C ALA A 88 -3.20 7.76 32.05
N GLY A 89 -2.52 7.42 33.15
CA GLY A 89 -3.04 6.50 34.17
C GLY A 89 -2.86 5.00 33.85
N VAL A 90 -2.26 4.64 32.71
CA VAL A 90 -1.98 3.25 32.32
C VAL A 90 -0.48 3.07 32.09
N ALA A 91 0.14 2.12 32.81
CA ALA A 91 1.54 1.78 32.59
C ALA A 91 1.74 1.19 31.18
N ILE A 92 2.78 1.64 30.47
CA ILE A 92 3.06 1.19 29.10
C ILE A 92 3.22 -0.33 29.00
N THR A 93 3.83 -0.93 30.03
CA THR A 93 4.02 -2.38 30.17
C THR A 93 2.70 -3.16 30.23
N HIS A 94 1.59 -2.53 30.64
CA HIS A 94 0.26 -3.15 30.62
C HIS A 94 -0.44 -2.98 29.27
N SER A 95 -0.18 -1.89 28.55
CA SER A 95 -0.83 -1.59 27.26
C SER A 95 -0.09 -2.15 26.04
N ASP A 96 1.22 -2.39 26.12
CA ASP A 96 2.04 -2.85 25.01
C ASP A 96 1.58 -4.20 24.42
N PRO A 97 1.24 -5.23 25.21
CA PRO A 97 0.73 -6.49 24.66
C PRO A 97 -0.53 -6.30 23.81
N LEU A 98 -1.49 -5.50 24.30
CA LEU A 98 -2.71 -5.18 23.55
C LEU A 98 -2.39 -4.38 22.28
N ARG A 99 -1.44 -3.45 22.35
CA ARG A 99 -1.00 -2.67 21.18
C ARG A 99 -0.42 -3.58 20.09
N ASP A 100 0.32 -4.61 20.47
CA ASP A 100 0.87 -5.58 19.52
C ASP A 100 -0.21 -6.49 18.93
N GLU A 101 -1.22 -6.90 19.70
CA GLU A 101 -2.41 -7.58 19.17
C GLU A 101 -3.16 -6.72 18.14
N ILE A 102 -3.33 -5.43 18.42
CA ILE A 102 -3.95 -4.49 17.47
C ILE A 102 -3.12 -4.36 16.20
N LYS A 103 -1.78 -4.40 16.28
CA LYS A 103 -0.91 -4.42 15.10
C LYS A 103 -1.16 -5.66 14.24
N ILE A 104 -1.36 -6.83 14.85
CA ILE A 104 -1.69 -8.07 14.14
C ILE A 104 -3.05 -7.92 13.45
N LEU A 105 -4.04 -7.34 14.11
CA LEU A 105 -5.36 -7.08 13.53
C LEU A 105 -5.30 -6.05 12.39
N GLU A 106 -4.48 -5.01 12.51
CA GLU A 106 -4.23 -4.03 11.43
C GLU A 106 -3.67 -4.73 10.19
N LEU A 107 -2.63 -5.56 10.35
CA LEU A 107 -2.06 -6.35 9.24
C LEU A 107 -3.07 -7.33 8.63
N ALA A 108 -3.90 -7.98 9.45
CA ALA A 108 -4.97 -8.85 8.97
C ALA A 108 -6.02 -8.07 8.15
N SER A 109 -6.35 -6.85 8.58
CA SER A 109 -7.24 -5.95 7.86
C SER A 109 -6.66 -5.49 6.53
N GLU A 110 -5.36 -5.17 6.49
CA GLU A 110 -4.64 -4.83 5.25
C GLU A 110 -4.64 -6.00 4.26
N ARG A 111 -4.44 -7.24 4.73
CA ARG A 111 -4.51 -8.44 3.87
C ARG A 111 -5.91 -8.63 3.25
N ILE A 112 -6.98 -8.30 3.98
CA ILE A 112 -8.35 -8.33 3.43
C ILE A 112 -8.49 -7.27 2.32
N ALA A 113 -8.02 -6.05 2.55
CA ALA A 113 -8.03 -5.01 1.53
C ALA A 113 -7.26 -5.44 0.28
N GLN A 114 -6.06 -6.00 0.43
CA GLN A 114 -5.27 -6.49 -0.69
C GLN A 114 -5.94 -7.64 -1.45
N ARG A 115 -6.67 -8.53 -0.77
CA ARG A 115 -7.49 -9.56 -1.45
C ARG A 115 -8.58 -8.95 -2.33
N VAL A 116 -9.26 -7.90 -1.86
CA VAL A 116 -10.26 -7.17 -2.67
C VAL A 116 -9.60 -6.52 -3.88
N LEU A 117 -8.46 -5.85 -3.68
CA LEU A 117 -7.69 -5.21 -4.76
C LEU A 117 -7.22 -6.23 -5.80
N ALA A 118 -6.67 -7.38 -5.37
CA ALA A 118 -6.25 -8.45 -6.27
C ALA A 118 -7.40 -8.97 -7.15
N GLY A 119 -8.62 -9.05 -6.61
CA GLY A 119 -9.82 -9.41 -7.37
C GLY A 119 -10.24 -8.37 -8.42
N LYS A 120 -9.70 -7.15 -8.36
CA LYS A 120 -9.90 -6.09 -9.35
C LYS A 120 -8.73 -5.96 -10.34
N ALA A 121 -7.67 -6.74 -10.14
CA ALA A 121 -6.49 -6.66 -10.98
C ALA A 121 -6.81 -7.08 -12.42
N PRO A 122 -6.44 -6.27 -13.43
CA PRO A 122 -6.56 -6.70 -14.82
C PRO A 122 -5.68 -7.92 -15.10
N PRO A 123 -5.98 -8.71 -16.13
CA PRO A 123 -5.16 -9.86 -16.50
C PRO A 123 -3.75 -9.42 -16.92
N VAL A 124 -2.77 -10.31 -16.81
CA VAL A 124 -1.44 -10.11 -17.38
C VAL A 124 -1.56 -10.03 -18.90
N SER A 125 -0.97 -9.01 -19.51
CA SER A 125 -1.05 -8.80 -20.97
C SER A 125 0.31 -8.68 -21.64
N ARG A 126 1.38 -8.39 -20.90
CA ARG A 126 2.73 -8.20 -21.41
C ARG A 126 3.77 -8.38 -20.30
N VAL A 127 5.04 -8.24 -20.65
CA VAL A 127 6.11 -8.07 -19.66
C VAL A 127 5.98 -6.68 -19.04
N GLY A 128 5.96 -6.62 -17.71
CA GLY A 128 5.92 -5.39 -16.93
C GLY A 128 7.31 -4.84 -16.66
N GLY A 129 7.36 -3.76 -15.88
CA GLY A 129 8.63 -3.20 -15.44
C GLY A 129 8.49 -1.82 -14.80
N PRO A 130 9.64 -1.17 -14.53
CA PRO A 130 9.69 0.07 -13.75
C PRO A 130 8.93 1.22 -14.41
N ALA A 131 9.01 1.32 -15.74
CA ALA A 131 8.27 2.34 -16.50
C ALA A 131 6.75 2.22 -16.28
N ASP A 132 6.24 1.01 -16.14
CA ASP A 132 4.81 0.76 -15.91
C ASP A 132 4.40 1.11 -14.48
N VAL A 133 5.26 0.81 -13.51
CA VAL A 133 5.09 1.24 -12.11
C VAL A 133 5.03 2.76 -12.04
N ILE A 134 5.96 3.47 -12.69
CA ILE A 134 6.01 4.94 -12.74
C ILE A 134 4.68 5.48 -13.27
N VAL A 135 4.23 5.02 -14.45
CA VAL A 135 2.99 5.50 -15.09
C VAL A 135 1.77 5.32 -14.17
N LEU A 136 1.67 4.17 -13.50
CA LEU A 136 0.55 3.88 -12.60
C LEU A 136 0.58 4.74 -11.34
N LEU A 137 1.75 4.90 -10.71
CA LEU A 137 1.90 5.73 -9.51
C LEU A 137 1.68 7.21 -9.82
N GLU A 138 2.21 7.72 -10.93
CA GLU A 138 1.98 9.10 -11.37
C GLU A 138 0.51 9.38 -11.64
N MET A 139 -0.19 8.44 -12.29
CA MET A 139 -1.63 8.56 -12.51
C MET A 139 -2.39 8.65 -11.17
N TYR A 140 -2.04 7.80 -10.20
CA TYR A 140 -2.65 7.79 -8.88
C TYR A 140 -2.35 9.06 -8.08
N PHE A 141 -1.10 9.51 -8.02
CA PHE A 141 -0.73 10.72 -7.28
C PHE A 141 -1.30 11.99 -7.90
N LYS A 142 -1.44 12.03 -9.23
CA LYS A 142 -2.18 13.09 -9.91
C LYS A 142 -3.67 13.09 -9.53
N MET A 143 -4.28 11.93 -9.32
CA MET A 143 -5.67 11.82 -8.84
C MET A 143 -5.83 12.30 -7.40
N LEU A 144 -4.83 12.07 -6.55
CA LEU A 144 -4.79 12.58 -5.18
C LEU A 144 -4.46 14.09 -5.10
N ASN A 145 -4.26 14.76 -6.23
CA ASN A 145 -3.81 16.15 -6.28
C ASN A 145 -2.53 16.41 -5.47
N LEU A 146 -1.65 15.40 -5.41
CA LEU A 146 -0.37 15.56 -4.74
C LEU A 146 0.53 16.49 -5.57
N PRO A 147 1.24 17.42 -4.93
CA PRO A 147 2.11 18.33 -5.66
C PRO A 147 3.18 17.52 -6.38
N GLY A 148 3.52 17.92 -7.62
CA GLY A 148 4.67 17.43 -8.39
C GLY A 148 6.03 17.82 -7.77
N SER A 149 6.09 17.83 -6.44
CA SER A 149 7.25 18.06 -5.62
C SER A 149 8.34 17.05 -5.96
N LEU A 150 9.59 17.45 -5.70
CA LEU A 150 10.74 16.56 -5.89
C LEU A 150 10.59 15.28 -5.06
N ARG A 151 10.11 15.39 -3.83
CA ARG A 151 9.90 14.26 -2.92
C ARG A 151 8.96 13.18 -3.50
N VAL A 152 7.83 13.59 -4.09
CA VAL A 152 6.88 12.63 -4.68
C VAL A 152 7.50 11.95 -5.90
N ARG A 153 8.24 12.70 -6.73
CA ARG A 153 8.95 12.13 -7.88
C ARG A 153 10.03 11.13 -7.47
N GLU A 154 10.87 11.47 -6.50
CA GLU A 154 11.90 10.58 -5.95
C GLU A 154 11.28 9.31 -5.34
N ALA A 155 10.12 9.43 -4.70
CA ALA A 155 9.40 8.27 -4.16
C ALA A 155 8.90 7.34 -5.27
N VAL A 156 8.32 7.88 -6.35
CA VAL A 156 7.89 7.10 -7.53
C VAL A 156 9.07 6.36 -8.14
N GLU A 157 10.17 7.06 -8.40
CA GLU A 157 11.38 6.48 -9.01
C GLU A 157 11.94 5.34 -8.15
N ARG A 158 12.12 5.57 -6.84
CA ARG A 158 12.63 4.55 -5.92
C ARG A 158 11.71 3.35 -5.80
N LEU A 159 10.39 3.53 -5.77
CA LEU A 159 9.44 2.41 -5.73
C LEU A 159 9.50 1.60 -7.02
N ALA A 160 9.64 2.25 -8.18
CA ALA A 160 9.78 1.58 -9.47
C ALA A 160 11.11 0.82 -9.60
N GLU A 161 12.23 1.43 -9.19
CA GLU A 161 13.54 0.78 -9.11
C GLU A 161 13.49 -0.44 -8.19
N ALA A 162 12.89 -0.28 -7.01
CA ALA A 162 12.68 -1.35 -6.05
C ALA A 162 11.93 -2.52 -6.71
N CYS A 163 10.90 -2.28 -7.53
CA CYS A 163 10.18 -3.33 -8.26
C CYS A 163 10.99 -4.05 -9.36
N SER A 164 12.15 -3.52 -9.77
CA SER A 164 13.01 -4.12 -10.81
C SER A 164 13.83 -5.30 -10.33
N HIS A 165 14.04 -5.40 -9.00
CA HIS A 165 15.03 -6.30 -8.43
C HIS A 165 14.52 -7.74 -8.23
N ASP A 166 13.52 -8.15 -9.01
CA ASP A 166 13.06 -9.55 -9.09
C ASP A 166 13.47 -10.16 -10.44
N ALA A 167 14.68 -10.71 -10.47
CA ALA A 167 15.08 -11.86 -11.27
C ALA A 167 15.71 -12.89 -10.33
#